data_AF-A0A699R634-F1
#
_entry.id   AF-A0A699R634-F1
#
_cell.length_a   1.000
_cell.length_b   1.000
_cell.length_c   1.000
_cell.angle_alpha   90.00
_cell.angle_beta   90.00
_cell.angle_gamma   90.00
#
_symmetry.space_group_name_H-M   'P 1'
#
loop_
_entity.id
_entity.type
_entity.pdbx_description
1 polymer ?
#
loop_
_entity_poly.entity_id
_entity_poly.type
_entity_poly.pdbx_seq_one_letter_code
_entity_poly.pdbx_strand_id
1 'polypeptide(L)' 'GLHFNDKLHFVEEQVEIMDRKVKRLKRRRIPLVKVRWNSKRGPEFTREREDQFWKTYPHLFARTASSSSVTS' A
#
# COMPACT_ATOMS: atom_id res chain seq x y z
N GLY A 1 -1.14 -21.62 20.54
CA GLY A 1 -1.45 -21.13 19.18
C GLY A 1 -1.55 -19.63 19.24
N LEU A 2 -0.70 -18.90 18.51
CA LEU A 2 -0.69 -17.44 18.55
C LEU A 2 -1.83 -16.92 17.66
N HIS A 3 -2.94 -16.51 18.27
CA HIS A 3 -4.06 -15.85 17.58
C HIS A 3 -3.58 -14.48 17.07
N PHE A 4 -3.17 -14.41 15.80
CA PHE A 4 -3.05 -13.17 15.04
C PHE A 4 -4.44 -12.76 14.55
N ASN A 5 -5.36 -12.50 15.46
CA ASN A 5 -6.61 -11.87 15.06
C ASN A 5 -7.15 -11.07 16.23
N ASP A 6 -6.96 -9.74 16.17
CA ASP A 6 -7.79 -8.77 16.89
C ASP A 6 -7.46 -7.29 16.60
N LYS A 7 -6.52 -6.95 15.70
CA LYS A 7 -6.19 -5.53 15.39
C LYS A 7 -5.87 -5.22 13.92
N LEU A 8 -6.49 -5.89 12.96
CA LEU A 8 -6.34 -5.55 11.53
C LEU A 8 -7.13 -4.29 11.10
N HIS A 9 -7.92 -3.68 11.98
CA HIS A 9 -8.61 -2.41 11.71
C HIS A 9 -7.68 -1.19 11.62
N PHE A 10 -6.41 -1.29 12.04
CA PHE A 10 -5.43 -0.22 11.80
C PHE A 10 -5.00 -0.13 10.34
N VAL A 11 -5.24 -1.17 9.53
CA VAL A 11 -4.70 -1.23 8.18
C VAL A 11 -5.52 -0.41 7.20
N GLU A 12 -6.85 -0.37 7.33
CA GLU A 12 -7.72 0.09 6.24
C GLU A 12 -7.89 1.61 6.17
N GLU A 13 -7.95 2.30 7.32
CA GLU A 13 -8.06 3.77 7.38
C GLU A 13 -6.71 4.47 7.15
N GLN A 14 -5.59 3.75 7.31
CA GLN A 14 -4.26 4.33 7.46
C GLN A 14 -3.23 3.87 6.43
N VAL A 15 -3.58 2.88 5.60
CA VAL A 15 -2.80 2.50 4.43
C VAL A 15 -3.14 3.40 3.26
N GLU A 16 -2.14 4.12 2.79
CA GLU A 16 -2.22 4.87 1.54
C GLU A 16 -1.05 4.52 0.63
N ILE A 17 -1.35 4.27 -0.64
CA ILE A 17 -0.33 4.10 -1.67
C ILE A 17 0.19 5.49 -2.01
N MET A 18 1.36 5.84 -1.47
CA MET A 18 1.98 7.14 -1.69
C MET A 18 2.67 7.24 -3.04
N ASP A 19 3.23 6.12 -3.53
CA ASP A 19 3.99 6.09 -4.77
C ASP A 19 3.99 4.69 -5.39
N ARG A 20 4.14 4.62 -6.71
CA ARG A 20 4.27 3.37 -7.47
C ARG A 20 5.52 3.44 -8.31
N LYS A 21 6.46 2.53 -8.05
CA LYS A 21 7.73 2.45 -8.78
C LYS A 21 7.94 1.06 -9.35
N VAL A 22 8.16 0.99 -10.66
CA VAL A 22 8.53 -0.25 -11.32
C VAL A 22 10.05 -0.37 -11.36
N LYS A 23 10.60 -1.37 -10.66
CA LYS A 23 12.03 -1.70 -10.73
C LYS A 23 12.26 -2.62 -11.93
N ARG A 24 13.00 -2.13 -12.92
CA ARG A 24 13.40 -2.93 -14.10
C ARG A 24 14.69 -3.68 -13.79
N LEU A 25 14.60 -5.00 -13.72
CA LEU A 25 15.73 -5.92 -13.72
C LEU A 25 16.01 -6.38 -15.16
N LYS A 26 17.16 -7.02 -15.39
CA LYS A 26 17.61 -7.46 -16.73
C LYS A 26 16.55 -8.25 -17.53
N ARG A 27 15.67 -9.00 -16.86
CA ARG A 27 14.61 -9.82 -17.51
C ARG A 27 13.20 -9.60 -16.98
N ARG A 28 13.02 -8.80 -15.92
CA ARG A 28 11.73 -8.67 -15.22
C ARG A 28 11.46 -7.24 -14.83
N ARG A 29 10.20 -6.85 -14.85
CA ARG A 29 9.71 -5.59 -14.29
C ARG A 29 8.97 -5.95 -13.01
N ILE A 30 9.46 -5.45 -11.88
CA ILE A 30 8.86 -5.69 -10.57
C ILE A 30 8.17 -4.40 -10.14
N PRO A 31 6.83 -4.34 -10.18
CA PRO A 31 6.09 -3.22 -9.62
C PRO A 31 6.17 -3.24 -8.09
N LEU A 32 6.59 -2.12 -7.52
CA LEU A 32 6.69 -1.88 -6.09
C LEU A 32 5.82 -0.69 -5.73
N VAL A 33 5.12 -0.78 -4.61
CA VAL A 33 4.32 0.32 -4.06
C VAL A 33 4.96 0.81 -2.78
N LYS A 34 5.03 2.14 -2.62
CA LYS A 34 5.38 2.76 -1.35
C LYS A 34 4.08 2.95 -0.57
N VAL A 35 4.01 2.34 0.59
CA VAL A 35 2.84 2.37 1.45
C VAL A 35 3.15 3.19 2.68
N ARG A 36 2.28 4.15 3.00
CA ARG A 36 2.28 4.84 4.29
C ARG A 36 1.37 4.08 5.24
N TRP A 37 1.83 3.89 6.47
CA TRP A 37 1.10 3.30 7.58
C TRP A 37 1.04 4.34 8.69
N ASN A 38 -0.15 4.66 9.22
CA ASN A 38 -0.28 5.63 10.30
C ASN A 38 -0.28 4.95 11.69
N SER A 39 0.86 4.42 12.10
CA SER A 39 1.02 3.80 13.42
C SER A 39 0.80 4.82 14.54
N LYS A 40 0.41 4.35 15.73
CA LYS A 40 0.37 5.20 16.95
C LYS A 40 1.73 5.84 17.27
N ARG A 41 2.81 5.28 16.73
CA ARG A 41 4.19 5.78 16.88
C ARG A 41 4.59 6.79 15.81
N GLY A 42 3.70 7.07 14.86
CA GLY A 42 3.91 7.98 13.75
C GLY A 42 3.78 7.30 12.38
N PRO A 43 3.91 8.07 11.28
CA PRO A 43 3.85 7.53 9.93
C PRO A 43 5.06 6.64 9.65
N GLU A 44 4.79 5.37 9.35
CA GLU A 44 5.78 4.43 8.85
C GLU A 44 5.64 4.30 7.33
N PHE A 45 6.77 4.16 6.63
CA PHE A 45 6.78 4.01 5.18
C PHE A 45 7.48 2.72 4.81
N THR A 46 6.75 1.79 4.20
CA THR A 46 7.31 0.53 3.70
C THR A 46 7.22 0.46 2.18
N ARG A 47 8.05 -0.41 1.60
CA ARG A 47 8.02 -0.72 0.16
C ARG A 47 7.62 -2.18 -0.01
N GLU A 48 6.43 -2.38 -0.52
CA GLU A 48 5.86 -3.71 -0.72
C GLU A 48 5.78 -4.04 -2.21
N ARG A 49 5.70 -5.33 -2.53
CA ARG A 49 5.44 -5.74 -3.91
C ARG A 49 3.97 -5.54 -4.25
N GLU A 50 3.73 -4.93 -5.40
CA GLU A 50 2.37 -4.59 -5.85
C GLU A 50 1.50 -5.83 -6.04
N ASP A 51 2.08 -6.95 -6.50
CA ASP A 51 1.38 -8.21 -6.76
C ASP A 51 0.75 -8.83 -5.50
N GLN A 52 1.45 -8.75 -4.37
CA GLN A 52 0.96 -9.23 -3.08
C GLN A 52 -0.02 -8.22 -2.47
N PHE A 53 0.28 -6.92 -2.59
CA PHE A 53 -0.55 -5.86 -2.04
C PHE A 53 -1.92 -5.78 -2.74
N TRP A 54 -1.96 -6.03 -4.05
CA TRP A 54 -3.20 -6.06 -4.83
C TRP A 54 -4.15 -7.16 -4.36
N LYS A 55 -3.62 -8.33 -3.97
CA LYS A 55 -4.44 -9.46 -3.52
C LYS A 55 -5.07 -9.20 -2.17
N THR A 56 -4.31 -8.58 -1.26
CA THR A 56 -4.78 -8.33 0.11
C THR A 56 -5.63 -7.06 0.19
N TYR A 57 -5.31 -6.03 -0.59
CA TYR A 57 -5.96 -4.72 -0.52
C TYR A 57 -6.32 -4.16 -1.90
N PRO A 58 -7.19 -4.83 -2.67
CA PRO A 58 -7.55 -4.41 -4.02
C PRO A 58 -8.25 -3.03 -4.04
N HIS A 59 -8.99 -2.68 -2.99
CA HIS A 59 -9.75 -1.43 -2.91
C HIS A 59 -8.87 -0.16 -2.88
N LEU A 60 -7.62 -0.26 -2.39
CA LEU A 60 -6.68 0.86 -2.37
C LEU A 60 -6.18 1.24 -3.76
N PHE A 61 -6.08 0.24 -4.64
CA PHE A 61 -5.71 0.46 -6.04
C PHE A 61 -6.84 1.10 -6.83
N ALA A 62 -8.10 0.80 -6.49
CA ALA A 62 -9.26 1.41 -7.12
C ALA A 62 -9.38 2.92 -6.80
N ARG A 63 -9.09 3.35 -5.56
CA ARG A 63 -9.26 4.76 -5.13
C ARG A 63 -8.30 5.72 -5.83
N THR A 64 -7.07 5.28 -6.11
CA THR A 64 -6.06 6.11 -6.81
C THR A 64 -6.39 6.43 -8.27
N ALA A 65 -7.29 5.69 -8.93
CA ALA A 65 -7.72 6.01 -10.28
C ALA A 65 -8.80 7.12 -10.32
N SER A 66 -9.54 7.31 -9.23
CA SER A 66 -10.61 8.32 -9.14
C SER A 66 -10.20 9.60 -8.40
N SER A 67 -9.14 9.56 -7.58
CA SER A 67 -8.70 10.71 -6.78
C SER A 67 -7.66 11.59 -7.49
N SER A 68 -7.82 11.80 -8.80
CA SER A 68 -7.15 12.88 -9.53
C SER A 68 -8.00 14.16 -9.55
N SER A 69 -8.72 14.44 -8.46
CA SER A 69 -9.39 15.74 -8.29
C SER A 69 -8.44 16.70 -7.59
N VAL A 70 -7.74 17.50 -8.41
CA VAL A 70 -7.49 18.93 -8.24
C VAL A 70 -7.06 19.38 -6.84
N THR A 71 -5.80 19.81 -6.73
CA THR A 71 -5.45 20.91 -5.81
C THR A 71 -5.16 22.13 -6.69
N SER A 72 -6.01 23.16 -6.56
CA SER A 72 -5.83 24.50 -7.12
C SER A 72 -4.67 25.25 -6.49
#